data_AF-A0A4Q4Z6G3-F1
#
_entry.id   AF-A0A4Q4Z6G3-F1
#
_cell.length_a   1.000
_cell.length_b   1.000
_cell.length_c   1.000
_cell.angle_alpha   90.00
_cell.angle_beta   90.00
_cell.angle_gamma   90.00
#
_symmetry.space_group_name_H-M   'P 1'
#
loop_
_entity.id
_entity.type
_entity.pdbx_description
1 polymer ?
#
loop_
_entity_poly.entity_id
_entity_poly.type
_entity_poly.pdbx_seq_one_letter_code
_entity_poly.pdbx_strand_id
1 'polypeptide(L)'
;MTPEDPTSENATPAHDTGARPTGSPRFRLALAGVLAVALVASVVWLAVAATGRDGGAAANNQSVRETVMVRAKEWMTAFGSYSPEDLDGKQVLTAYRQRVEPLIATGFTCGGVTFEEYASALDRQVAAQKFTMTTSVERTGVESLDDDSAVVVLSGQVAGGRDGKAVEPRDFQMLVDLQRIDGSWQVAKCNDVDSRFSR
;
A
#
# COMPACT_ATOMS: atom_id res chain seq x y z
N MET A 1 66.98 -74.34 -18.21
CA MET A 1 67.40 -74.51 -16.81
C MET A 1 66.76 -73.38 -16.04
N THR A 2 65.67 -73.68 -15.34
CA THR A 2 64.96 -72.77 -14.44
C THR A 2 65.90 -72.29 -13.34
N PRO A 3 65.66 -71.09 -12.80
CA PRO A 3 65.27 -71.06 -11.40
C PRO A 3 64.02 -70.20 -11.16
N GLU A 4 63.19 -70.71 -10.26
CA GLU A 4 62.04 -70.07 -9.63
C GLU A 4 62.51 -69.06 -8.57
N ASP A 5 61.76 -67.97 -8.41
CA ASP A 5 61.35 -67.42 -7.11
C ASP A 5 60.21 -66.40 -7.30
N PRO A 6 59.01 -66.61 -6.75
CA PRO A 6 58.13 -65.51 -6.40
C PRO A 6 57.80 -65.57 -4.91
N THR A 7 58.51 -64.74 -4.13
CA THR A 7 58.13 -64.45 -2.75
C THR A 7 57.20 -63.23 -2.71
N SER A 8 56.04 -63.44 -2.09
CA SER A 8 54.94 -62.53 -1.83
C SER A 8 55.32 -61.19 -1.19
N GLU A 9 54.67 -60.10 -1.60
CA GLU A 9 54.41 -58.96 -0.71
C GLU A 9 52.99 -58.43 -0.94
N ASN A 10 52.27 -58.30 0.17
CA ASN A 10 50.85 -57.97 0.27
C ASN A 10 50.72 -56.49 0.66
N ALA A 11 50.05 -55.67 -0.16
CA ALA A 11 49.41 -54.42 0.30
C ALA A 11 48.43 -53.86 -0.75
N THR A 12 47.13 -53.86 -0.42
CA THR A 12 46.09 -52.94 -0.94
C THR A 12 45.81 -51.92 0.16
N PRO A 13 45.32 -50.67 -0.04
CA PRO A 13 44.99 -49.90 -1.26
C PRO A 13 45.69 -48.52 -1.33
N ALA A 14 45.95 -47.99 -2.52
CA ALA A 14 46.29 -46.56 -2.66
C ALA A 14 45.01 -45.76 -2.99
N HIS A 15 44.58 -44.96 -2.00
CA HIS A 15 43.71 -43.81 -2.17
C HIS A 15 44.30 -42.87 -3.24
N ASP A 16 43.61 -42.66 -4.35
CA ASP A 16 43.92 -41.55 -5.25
C ASP A 16 43.33 -40.26 -4.66
N THR A 17 44.18 -39.52 -3.97
CA THR A 17 43.85 -38.22 -3.36
C THR A 17 44.17 -37.11 -4.34
N GLY A 18 43.13 -36.49 -4.87
CA GLY A 18 43.09 -35.06 -5.15
C GLY A 18 44.05 -34.54 -6.23
N ALA A 19 43.60 -34.56 -7.48
CA ALA A 19 44.09 -33.59 -8.46
C ALA A 19 43.56 -32.18 -8.11
N ARG A 20 44.32 -31.45 -7.30
CA ARG A 20 44.10 -30.01 -7.06
C ARG A 20 44.61 -29.24 -8.29
N PRO A 21 43.78 -28.50 -9.04
CA PRO A 21 44.27 -27.75 -10.19
C PRO A 21 45.25 -26.66 -9.73
N THR A 22 46.51 -26.79 -10.16
CA THR A 22 47.59 -25.81 -10.01
C THR A 22 47.37 -24.63 -10.95
N GLY A 23 46.38 -23.80 -10.62
CA GLY A 23 46.17 -22.51 -11.31
C GLY A 23 47.42 -21.64 -11.20
N SER A 24 47.87 -21.09 -12.34
CA SER A 24 49.12 -20.33 -12.44
C SER A 24 49.12 -19.12 -11.49
N PRO A 25 50.26 -18.83 -10.80
CA PRO A 25 50.31 -17.79 -9.77
C PRO A 25 50.01 -16.40 -10.33
N ARG A 26 50.33 -16.15 -11.61
CA ARG A 26 50.02 -14.91 -12.31
C ARG A 26 48.52 -14.74 -12.59
N PHE A 27 47.82 -15.83 -12.92
CA PHE A 27 46.37 -15.82 -13.10
C PHE A 27 45.64 -15.58 -11.77
N ARG A 28 46.12 -16.19 -10.68
CA ARG A 28 45.58 -15.95 -9.34
C ARG A 28 45.78 -14.50 -8.89
N LEU A 29 46.93 -13.90 -9.19
CA LEU A 29 47.21 -12.49 -8.89
C LEU A 29 46.35 -11.53 -9.72
N ALA A 30 46.20 -11.80 -11.02
CA ALA A 30 45.31 -11.00 -11.88
C ALA A 30 43.85 -11.11 -11.43
N LEU A 31 43.38 -12.32 -11.14
CA LEU A 31 42.02 -12.57 -10.65
C LEU A 31 41.78 -11.91 -9.29
N ALA A 32 42.74 -11.97 -8.36
CA ALA A 32 42.66 -11.29 -7.08
C ALA A 32 42.60 -9.76 -7.23
N GLY A 33 43.37 -9.20 -8.17
CA GLY A 33 43.30 -7.77 -8.49
C GLY A 33 41.94 -7.35 -9.03
N VAL A 34 41.37 -8.12 -9.96
CA VAL A 34 40.02 -7.86 -10.51
C VAL A 34 38.95 -7.99 -9.43
N LEU A 35 39.02 -9.01 -8.58
CA LEU A 35 38.11 -9.21 -7.45
C LEU A 35 38.20 -8.05 -6.45
N ALA A 36 39.40 -7.57 -6.14
CA ALA A 36 39.59 -6.44 -5.24
C ALA A 36 38.98 -5.16 -5.82
N VAL A 37 39.17 -4.89 -7.11
CA VAL A 37 38.56 -3.73 -7.78
C VAL A 37 37.03 -3.85 -7.82
N ALA A 38 36.49 -5.04 -8.12
CA ALA A 38 35.05 -5.29 -8.11
C ALA A 38 34.44 -5.13 -6.71
N LEU A 39 35.13 -5.59 -5.66
CA LEU A 39 34.72 -5.40 -4.27
C LEU A 39 34.71 -3.91 -3.89
N VAL A 40 35.76 -3.17 -4.22
CA VAL A 40 35.82 -1.73 -3.92
C VAL A 40 34.72 -0.98 -4.68
N ALA A 41 34.50 -1.29 -5.96
CA ALA A 41 33.41 -0.70 -6.74
C ALA A 41 32.03 -1.03 -6.14
N SER A 42 31.82 -2.27 -5.69
CA SER A 42 30.58 -2.69 -5.04
C SER A 42 30.37 -1.97 -3.72
N VAL A 43 31.41 -1.83 -2.88
CA VAL A 43 31.34 -1.11 -1.59
C VAL A 43 31.07 0.37 -1.79
N VAL A 44 31.73 1.01 -2.77
CA VAL A 44 31.49 2.42 -3.12
C VAL A 44 30.06 2.62 -3.63
N TRP A 45 29.57 1.73 -4.50
CA TRP A 45 28.19 1.77 -4.97
C TRP A 45 27.18 1.58 -3.84
N LEU A 46 27.44 0.64 -2.92
CA LEU A 46 26.61 0.41 -1.74
C LEU A 46 26.62 1.62 -0.80
N ALA A 47 27.77 2.26 -0.61
CA ALA A 47 27.91 3.45 0.22
C ALA A 47 27.12 4.63 -0.35
N VAL A 48 27.20 4.86 -1.68
CA VAL A 48 26.39 5.88 -2.37
C VAL A 48 24.89 5.57 -2.27
N ALA A 49 24.50 4.31 -2.44
CA ALA A 49 23.11 3.87 -2.31
C ALA A 49 22.60 3.90 -0.85
N ALA A 50 23.49 3.83 0.14
CA ALA A 50 23.18 3.93 1.56
C ALA A 50 23.09 5.40 2.00
N THR A 51 23.92 6.30 1.46
CA THR A 51 23.80 7.74 1.70
C THR A 51 22.54 8.35 1.09
N GLY A 52 21.90 7.68 0.12
CA GLY A 52 20.56 8.05 -0.38
C GLY A 52 19.39 7.41 0.39
N ARG A 53 19.67 6.53 1.37
CA ARG A 53 18.67 5.96 2.27
C ARG A 53 18.74 6.66 3.62
N ASP A 54 18.17 7.86 3.67
CA ASP A 54 17.93 8.53 4.94
C ASP A 54 16.98 7.69 5.79
N GLY A 55 17.46 7.18 6.93
CA GLY A 55 16.61 6.51 7.93
C GLY A 55 15.48 7.42 8.46
N GLY A 56 15.61 8.74 8.30
CA GLY A 56 14.56 9.72 8.53
C GLY A 56 13.49 9.77 7.43
N ALA A 57 13.86 9.53 6.15
CA ALA A 57 12.90 9.50 5.04
C ALA A 57 12.00 8.26 5.10
N ALA A 58 12.52 7.11 5.53
CA ALA A 58 11.71 5.91 5.75
C ALA A 58 10.70 6.07 6.91
N ALA A 59 11.13 6.66 8.03
CA ALA A 59 10.24 6.98 9.16
C ALA A 59 9.21 8.07 8.79
N ASN A 60 9.62 9.09 8.03
CA ASN A 60 8.73 10.12 7.50
C ASN A 60 7.68 9.51 6.57
N ASN A 61 8.09 8.63 5.64
CA ASN A 61 7.18 7.92 4.74
C ASN A 61 6.17 7.04 5.48
N GLN A 62 6.59 6.37 6.55
CA GLN A 62 5.66 5.59 7.36
C GLN A 62 4.63 6.48 8.07
N SER A 63 5.06 7.60 8.64
CA SER A 63 4.15 8.56 9.29
C SER A 63 3.15 9.19 8.30
N VAL A 64 3.58 9.46 7.06
CA VAL A 64 2.71 9.97 6.00
C VAL A 64 1.71 8.89 5.57
N ARG A 65 2.15 7.63 5.42
CA ARG A 65 1.27 6.48 5.12
C ARG A 65 0.16 6.34 6.16
N GLU A 66 0.51 6.41 7.44
CA GLU A 66 -0.46 6.37 8.54
C GLU A 66 -1.42 7.56 8.48
N THR A 67 -0.89 8.75 8.21
CA THR A 67 -1.71 9.97 8.07
C THR A 67 -2.75 9.83 6.95
N VAL A 68 -2.36 9.40 5.75
CA VAL A 68 -3.31 9.28 4.63
C VAL A 68 -4.34 8.19 4.87
N MET A 69 -3.96 7.08 5.52
CA MET A 69 -4.92 6.03 5.91
C MET A 69 -5.95 6.53 6.93
N VAL A 70 -5.50 7.28 7.95
CA VAL A 70 -6.39 7.91 8.94
C VAL A 70 -7.33 8.89 8.25
N ARG A 71 -6.82 9.77 7.38
CA ARG A 71 -7.65 10.75 6.67
C ARG A 71 -8.68 10.11 5.74
N ALA A 72 -8.28 9.08 5.00
CA ALA A 72 -9.21 8.33 4.16
C ALA A 72 -10.30 7.65 5.01
N LYS A 73 -9.94 7.08 6.15
CA LYS A 73 -10.89 6.47 7.10
C LYS A 73 -11.86 7.51 7.69
N GLU A 74 -11.35 8.64 8.17
CA GLU A 74 -12.16 9.75 8.70
C GLU A 74 -13.17 10.22 7.66
N TRP A 75 -12.71 10.43 6.42
CA TRP A 75 -13.59 10.81 5.32
C TRP A 75 -14.64 9.75 5.04
N MET A 76 -14.29 8.46 4.94
CA MET A 76 -15.28 7.42 4.63
C MET A 76 -16.29 7.23 5.77
N THR A 77 -15.87 7.35 7.02
CA THR A 77 -16.81 7.33 8.15
C THR A 77 -17.77 8.53 8.09
N ALA A 78 -17.29 9.73 7.76
CA ALA A 78 -18.14 10.92 7.64
C ALA A 78 -19.06 10.87 6.41
N PHE A 79 -18.52 10.52 5.24
CA PHE A 79 -19.22 10.44 3.95
C PHE A 79 -20.23 9.31 3.91
N GLY A 80 -19.87 8.14 4.43
CA GLY A 80 -20.71 6.96 4.44
C GLY A 80 -21.72 6.88 5.59
N SER A 81 -21.79 7.90 6.47
CA SER A 81 -22.69 7.89 7.63
C SER A 81 -23.55 9.15 7.71
N TYR A 82 -24.85 8.95 7.58
CA TYR A 82 -25.85 10.01 7.57
C TYR A 82 -27.19 9.49 8.04
N SER A 83 -28.00 10.36 8.63
CA SER A 83 -29.32 10.00 9.16
C SER A 83 -30.27 11.20 9.15
N PRO A 84 -31.57 11.01 9.46
CA PRO A 84 -32.51 12.12 9.62
C PRO A 84 -32.11 13.14 10.68
N GLU A 85 -31.26 12.79 11.65
CA GLU A 85 -30.75 13.72 12.67
C GLU A 85 -29.80 14.77 12.09
N ASP A 86 -29.28 14.55 10.88
CA ASP A 86 -28.42 15.50 10.20
C ASP A 86 -29.19 16.59 9.43
N LEU A 87 -30.53 16.45 9.33
CA LEU A 87 -31.40 17.40 8.64
C LEU A 87 -31.61 18.66 9.47
N ASP A 88 -31.50 19.82 8.81
CA ASP A 88 -31.88 21.10 9.38
C ASP A 88 -33.39 21.37 9.22
N GLY A 89 -33.83 22.57 9.66
CA GLY A 89 -35.22 23.01 9.52
C GLY A 89 -35.71 23.15 8.06
N LYS A 90 -34.81 23.10 7.07
CA LYS A 90 -35.11 23.17 5.63
C LYS A 90 -35.03 21.80 4.95
N GLN A 91 -34.88 20.72 5.71
CA GLN A 91 -34.71 19.36 5.18
C GLN A 91 -33.42 19.21 4.36
N VAL A 92 -32.37 19.94 4.72
CA VAL A 92 -31.03 19.82 4.15
C VAL A 92 -30.12 19.16 5.16
N LEU A 93 -29.29 18.20 4.72
CA LEU A 93 -28.31 17.51 5.56
C LEU A 93 -27.12 18.42 5.91
N THR A 94 -27.36 19.45 6.70
CA THR A 94 -26.37 20.46 7.06
C THR A 94 -25.27 19.88 7.96
N ALA A 95 -25.63 19.05 8.94
CA ALA A 95 -24.64 18.45 9.84
C ALA A 95 -23.75 17.45 9.11
N TYR A 96 -24.30 16.71 8.15
CA TYR A 96 -23.53 15.83 7.25
C TYR A 96 -22.50 16.63 6.44
N ARG A 97 -22.93 17.71 5.78
CA ARG A 97 -22.04 18.58 5.01
C ARG A 97 -20.90 19.14 5.85
N GLN A 98 -21.21 19.64 7.05
CA GLN A 98 -20.20 20.16 7.99
C GLN A 98 -19.14 19.12 8.39
N ARG A 99 -19.48 17.83 8.42
CA ARG A 99 -18.52 16.75 8.70
C ARG A 99 -17.66 16.39 7.47
N VAL A 100 -18.23 16.45 6.27
CA VAL A 100 -17.57 15.95 5.05
C VAL A 100 -16.75 17.03 4.35
N GLU A 101 -17.27 18.26 4.24
CA GLU A 101 -16.65 19.35 3.49
C GLU A 101 -15.19 19.64 3.89
N PRO A 102 -14.80 19.62 5.19
CA PRO A 102 -13.40 19.85 5.58
C PRO A 102 -12.44 18.72 5.16
N LEU A 103 -12.96 17.57 4.75
CA LEU A 103 -12.18 16.37 4.42
C LEU A 103 -12.00 16.17 2.91
N ILE A 104 -12.70 16.94 2.08
CA ILE A 104 -12.69 16.82 0.63
C ILE A 104 -12.00 18.01 -0.03
N ALA A 105 -11.29 17.74 -1.11
CA ALA A 105 -10.66 18.76 -1.92
C ALA A 105 -11.69 19.56 -2.73
N THR A 106 -11.31 20.75 -3.16
CA THR A 106 -12.07 21.49 -4.17
C THR A 106 -12.16 20.66 -5.46
N GLY A 107 -13.37 20.50 -6.00
CA GLY A 107 -13.60 19.67 -7.18
C GLY A 107 -13.70 18.16 -6.89
N PHE A 108 -13.86 17.77 -5.62
CA PHE A 108 -14.04 16.37 -5.25
C PHE A 108 -15.17 15.68 -6.04
N THR A 109 -14.90 14.43 -6.43
CA THR A 109 -15.89 13.56 -7.06
C THR A 109 -15.88 12.14 -6.50
N CYS A 110 -17.04 11.49 -6.46
CA CYS A 110 -17.16 10.07 -6.15
C CYS A 110 -17.95 9.35 -7.23
N GLY A 111 -17.36 8.32 -7.85
CA GLY A 111 -18.00 7.61 -8.96
C GLY A 111 -18.39 8.52 -10.14
N GLY A 112 -17.66 9.64 -10.31
CA GLY A 112 -17.95 10.65 -11.34
C GLY A 112 -19.01 11.69 -10.97
N VAL A 113 -19.55 11.66 -9.75
CA VAL A 113 -20.56 12.62 -9.25
C VAL A 113 -19.91 13.60 -8.28
N THR A 114 -20.29 14.88 -8.34
CA THR A 114 -19.78 15.88 -7.38
C THR A 114 -20.40 15.71 -5.99
N PHE A 115 -19.75 16.25 -4.95
CA PHE A 115 -20.33 16.21 -3.60
C PHE A 115 -21.70 16.88 -3.53
N GLU A 116 -21.90 18.01 -4.20
CA GLU A 116 -23.15 18.76 -4.16
C GLU A 116 -24.31 17.98 -4.79
N GLU A 117 -24.07 17.35 -5.96
CA GLU A 117 -25.05 16.49 -6.61
C GLU A 117 -25.41 15.28 -5.74
N TYR A 118 -24.41 14.66 -5.13
CA TYR A 118 -24.61 13.54 -4.20
C TYR A 118 -25.43 13.96 -2.97
N ALA A 119 -25.01 15.04 -2.29
CA ALA A 119 -25.65 15.53 -1.08
C ALA A 119 -27.09 16.02 -1.33
N SER A 120 -27.34 16.68 -2.47
CA SER A 120 -28.69 17.08 -2.88
C SER A 120 -29.60 15.87 -3.11
N ALA A 121 -29.10 14.81 -3.74
CA ALA A 121 -29.84 13.56 -3.89
C ALA A 121 -30.12 12.90 -2.54
N LEU A 122 -29.17 12.99 -1.61
CA LEU A 122 -29.27 12.45 -0.27
C LEU A 122 -30.30 13.19 0.59
N ASP A 123 -30.36 14.52 0.53
CA ASP A 123 -31.35 15.34 1.23
C ASP A 123 -32.77 14.81 0.95
N ARG A 124 -33.08 14.55 -0.32
CA ARG A 124 -34.38 14.01 -0.74
C ARG A 124 -34.64 12.62 -0.18
N GLN A 125 -33.64 11.73 -0.21
CA GLN A 125 -33.80 10.36 0.28
C GLN A 125 -33.99 10.32 1.79
N VAL A 126 -33.19 11.07 2.55
CA VAL A 126 -33.26 11.10 4.00
C VAL A 126 -34.54 11.78 4.46
N ALA A 127 -34.92 12.93 3.89
CA ALA A 127 -36.14 13.63 4.24
C ALA A 127 -37.41 12.84 3.91
N ALA A 128 -37.48 12.22 2.72
CA ALA A 128 -38.69 11.53 2.28
C ALA A 128 -38.83 10.10 2.83
N GLN A 129 -37.72 9.38 3.00
CA GLN A 129 -37.73 7.94 3.32
C GLN A 129 -37.11 7.61 4.68
N LYS A 130 -36.71 8.64 5.45
CA LYS A 130 -36.03 8.50 6.75
C LYS A 130 -34.85 7.53 6.64
N PHE A 131 -34.09 7.67 5.56
CA PHE A 131 -32.98 6.80 5.27
C PHE A 131 -31.83 7.05 6.24
N THR A 132 -31.24 5.99 6.77
CA THR A 132 -30.04 6.04 7.61
C THR A 132 -28.99 5.13 7.02
N MET A 133 -27.73 5.58 7.03
CA MET A 133 -26.56 4.79 6.72
C MET A 133 -25.51 4.98 7.82
N THR A 134 -24.79 3.91 8.12
CA THR A 134 -23.62 3.92 9.01
C THR A 134 -22.53 3.08 8.36
N THR A 135 -21.32 3.61 8.36
CA THR A 135 -20.16 2.95 7.77
C THR A 135 -19.15 2.55 8.84
N SER A 136 -18.70 1.30 8.77
CA SER A 136 -17.56 0.79 9.52
C SER A 136 -16.41 0.50 8.57
N VAL A 137 -15.28 1.19 8.75
CA VAL A 137 -14.04 0.91 8.01
C VAL A 137 -13.21 -0.07 8.82
N GLU A 138 -13.03 -1.26 8.27
CA GLU A 138 -12.34 -2.38 8.93
C GLU A 138 -10.86 -2.46 8.54
N ARG A 139 -10.54 -2.17 7.28
CA ARG A 139 -9.17 -2.18 6.77
C ARG A 139 -8.89 -0.97 5.92
N THR A 140 -7.63 -0.55 5.99
CA THR A 140 -7.07 0.54 5.18
C THR A 140 -5.69 0.10 4.69
N GLY A 141 -5.33 0.46 3.46
CA GLY A 141 -4.01 0.20 2.91
C GLY A 141 -3.61 1.25 1.88
N VAL A 142 -2.34 1.63 1.86
CA VAL A 142 -1.81 2.58 0.87
C VAL A 142 -1.40 1.82 -0.39
N GLU A 143 -2.04 2.12 -1.51
CA GLU A 143 -1.71 1.58 -2.83
C GLU A 143 -0.51 2.33 -3.44
N SER A 144 -0.57 3.66 -3.44
CA SER A 144 0.52 4.53 -3.88
C SER A 144 0.63 5.76 -2.98
N LEU A 145 1.83 6.30 -2.89
CA LEU A 145 2.14 7.52 -2.15
C LEU A 145 3.31 8.23 -2.82
N ASP A 146 3.14 9.51 -3.06
CA ASP A 146 4.19 10.45 -3.45
C ASP A 146 4.11 11.71 -2.55
N ASP A 147 4.78 12.79 -2.94
CA ASP A 147 4.98 13.95 -2.07
C ASP A 147 3.68 14.73 -1.80
N ASP A 148 2.76 14.74 -2.76
CA ASP A 148 1.53 15.54 -2.72
C ASP A 148 0.26 14.77 -3.08
N SER A 149 0.34 13.48 -3.39
CA SER A 149 -0.79 12.61 -3.67
C SER A 149 -0.65 11.21 -3.04
N ALA A 150 -1.78 10.57 -2.78
CA ALA A 150 -1.81 9.21 -2.28
C ALA A 150 -3.06 8.48 -2.78
N VAL A 151 -2.98 7.17 -2.95
CA VAL A 151 -4.14 6.32 -3.20
C VAL A 151 -4.26 5.34 -2.05
N VAL A 152 -5.41 5.36 -1.38
CA VAL A 152 -5.73 4.49 -0.25
C VAL A 152 -6.89 3.56 -0.62
N VAL A 153 -6.72 2.28 -0.36
CA VAL A 153 -7.78 1.27 -0.42
C VAL A 153 -8.44 1.18 0.96
N LEU A 154 -9.77 1.29 0.98
CA LEU A 154 -10.60 1.09 2.16
C LEU A 154 -11.49 -0.13 1.95
N SER A 155 -11.69 -0.92 3.00
CA SER A 155 -12.73 -1.96 3.00
C SER A 155 -13.44 -2.00 4.34
N GLY A 156 -14.70 -2.42 4.30
CA GLY A 156 -15.50 -2.61 5.50
C GLY A 156 -16.95 -2.83 5.16
N GLN A 157 -17.84 -2.36 6.02
CA GLN A 157 -19.28 -2.61 5.89
C GLN A 157 -20.08 -1.30 5.97
N VAL A 158 -21.14 -1.24 5.18
CA VAL A 158 -22.20 -0.26 5.32
C VAL A 158 -23.46 -0.95 5.83
N ALA A 159 -24.04 -0.42 6.89
CA ALA A 159 -25.32 -0.86 7.42
C ALA A 159 -26.29 0.31 7.39
N GLY A 160 -27.56 0.04 7.14
CA GLY A 160 -28.53 1.12 7.01
C GLY A 160 -29.96 0.66 7.14
N GLY A 161 -30.87 1.54 6.79
CA GLY A 161 -32.29 1.26 6.84
C GLY A 161 -33.13 2.43 6.39
N ARG A 162 -34.44 2.18 6.32
CA ARG A 162 -35.46 3.19 6.02
C ARG A 162 -36.66 2.99 6.93
N ASP A 163 -37.26 4.07 7.40
CA ASP A 163 -38.41 4.01 8.32
C ASP A 163 -38.22 3.05 9.51
N GLY A 164 -37.01 3.03 10.08
CA GLY A 164 -36.66 2.16 11.21
C GLY A 164 -36.52 0.67 10.87
N LYS A 165 -36.64 0.28 9.60
CA LYS A 165 -36.38 -1.08 9.13
C LYS A 165 -34.94 -1.18 8.64
N ALA A 166 -34.16 -2.01 9.30
CA ALA A 166 -32.79 -2.32 8.90
C ALA A 166 -32.77 -3.08 7.57
N VAL A 167 -31.76 -2.80 6.76
CA VAL A 167 -31.35 -3.65 5.63
C VAL A 167 -30.11 -4.43 6.02
N GLU A 168 -29.88 -5.56 5.34
CA GLU A 168 -28.68 -6.36 5.55
C GLU A 168 -27.42 -5.52 5.29
N PRO A 169 -26.40 -5.58 6.17
CA PRO A 169 -25.13 -4.95 5.93
C PRO A 169 -24.51 -5.42 4.61
N ARG A 170 -23.82 -4.50 3.93
CA ARG A 170 -23.10 -4.80 2.69
C ARG A 170 -21.64 -4.48 2.85
N ASP A 171 -20.80 -5.38 2.37
CA ASP A 171 -19.37 -5.12 2.28
C ASP A 171 -19.09 -4.11 1.16
N PHE A 172 -18.06 -3.30 1.35
CA PHE A 172 -17.54 -2.40 0.32
C PHE A 172 -16.02 -2.50 0.23
N GLN A 173 -15.50 -2.18 -0.96
CA GLN A 173 -14.09 -1.92 -1.17
C GLN A 173 -13.93 -0.74 -2.13
N MET A 174 -13.24 0.30 -1.67
CA MET A 174 -13.17 1.57 -2.36
C MET A 174 -11.74 2.09 -2.41
N LEU A 175 -11.50 2.91 -3.42
CA LEU A 175 -10.24 3.59 -3.67
C LEU A 175 -10.45 5.07 -3.45
N VAL A 176 -9.52 5.66 -2.73
CA VAL A 176 -9.60 7.05 -2.30
C VAL A 176 -8.32 7.74 -2.73
N ASP A 177 -8.44 8.69 -3.64
CA ASP A 177 -7.33 9.53 -4.08
C ASP A 177 -7.30 10.74 -3.13
N LEU A 178 -6.18 10.92 -2.45
CA LEU A 178 -5.91 12.06 -1.58
C LEU A 178 -4.90 12.99 -2.25
N GLN A 179 -5.06 14.29 -1.99
CA GLN A 179 -4.13 15.34 -2.38
C GLN A 179 -3.73 16.16 -1.17
N ARG A 180 -2.48 16.60 -1.16
CA ARG A 180 -1.94 17.50 -0.14
C ARG A 180 -2.18 18.94 -0.56
N ILE A 181 -3.17 19.58 0.06
CA ILE A 181 -3.57 20.96 -0.20
C ILE A 181 -3.30 21.77 1.06
N ASP A 182 -2.51 22.83 0.95
CA ASP A 182 -2.12 23.71 2.07
C ASP A 182 -1.58 22.93 3.28
N GLY A 183 -0.80 21.88 3.01
CA GLY A 183 -0.19 21.03 4.04
C GLY A 183 -1.13 19.99 4.67
N SER A 184 -2.40 19.94 4.23
CA SER A 184 -3.40 18.98 4.71
C SER A 184 -3.79 17.98 3.63
N TRP A 185 -3.91 16.70 3.99
CA TRP A 185 -4.40 15.66 3.08
C TRP A 185 -5.93 15.72 3.00
N GLN A 186 -6.46 15.91 1.80
CA GLN A 186 -7.88 15.99 1.50
C GLN A 186 -8.24 14.99 0.40
N VAL A 187 -9.45 14.44 0.46
CA VAL A 187 -9.91 13.47 -0.54
C VAL A 187 -10.33 14.20 -1.81
N ALA A 188 -9.70 13.89 -2.93
CA ALA A 188 -10.02 14.46 -4.24
C ALA A 188 -10.95 13.58 -5.06
N LYS A 189 -10.85 12.25 -4.89
CA LYS A 189 -11.67 11.32 -5.68
C LYS A 189 -11.95 10.03 -4.92
N CYS A 190 -13.10 9.42 -5.17
CA CYS A 190 -13.35 8.04 -4.81
C CYS A 190 -13.99 7.22 -5.93
N ASN A 191 -13.67 5.92 -5.98
CA ASN A 191 -14.25 4.96 -6.92
C ASN A 191 -14.31 3.58 -6.27
N ASP A 192 -15.31 2.78 -6.62
CA ASP A 192 -15.29 1.35 -6.30
C ASP A 192 -14.10 0.67 -6.97
N VAL A 193 -13.50 -0.32 -6.30
CA VAL A 193 -12.38 -1.08 -6.85
C VAL A 193 -12.74 -1.73 -8.19
N ASP A 194 -13.95 -2.25 -8.33
CA ASP A 194 -14.42 -2.95 -9.53
C ASP A 194 -14.55 -2.04 -10.75
N SER A 195 -14.80 -0.74 -10.53
CA SER A 195 -14.94 0.23 -11.61
C SER A 195 -13.64 0.41 -12.42
N ARG A 196 -12.47 0.03 -11.87
CA ARG A 196 -11.19 0.07 -12.59
C ARG A 196 -11.08 -0.94 -13.72
N PHE A 197 -11.88 -2.01 -13.70
CA PHE A 197 -11.77 -3.12 -14.66
C PHE A 197 -12.83 -3.08 -15.75
N SER A 198 -13.79 -2.15 -15.65
CA SER A 198 -14.83 -1.93 -16.65
C SER A 198 -14.32 -0.92 -17.69
N ARG A 199 -13.69 -1.40 -18.76
CA ARG A 199 -13.33 -0.61 -19.95
C ARG A 199 -14.34 -0.81 -21.07
#